data_AF-A0A850W6Y8-F1
#
_entry.id   AF-A0A850W6Y8-F1
#
_cell.length_a   1.000
_cell.length_b   1.000
_cell.length_c   1.000
_cell.angle_alpha   90.00
_cell.angle_beta   90.00
_cell.angle_gamma   90.00
#
_symmetry.space_group_name_H-M   'P 1'
#
loop_
_entity.id
_entity.type
_entity.pdbx_description
1 polymer ?
#
loop_
_entity_poly.entity_id
_entity_poly.type
_entity_poly.pdbx_seq_one_letter_code
_entity_poly.pdbx_strand_id
1 'polypeptide(L)'
;TFFVGFITCTVLLNCASMTLSNFPEALSWTEYLFTGIYTGEILIKIVARGFVWNEFTFLRDPWNCLDLVVTIVTYIITVCKSVGKVSALRTFRVLRTLKAISVIPGLKVIVNSLIESVKKLTDVLILTVFCLSIFALIGLQLFMGNLTFKCVL
;
A
#
# COMPACT_ATOMS: atom_id res chain seq x y z
N THR A 1 -1.83 -1.93 25.26
CA THR A 1 -0.80 -0.87 25.11
C THR A 1 0.56 -1.44 24.73
N PHE A 2 1.14 -2.37 25.50
CA PHE A 2 2.45 -2.97 25.19
C PHE A 2 2.53 -3.65 23.81
N PHE A 3 1.54 -4.48 23.45
CA PHE A 3 1.50 -5.15 22.15
C PHE A 3 1.47 -4.17 20.97
N VAL A 4 0.67 -3.09 21.07
CA VAL A 4 0.58 -2.05 20.02
C VAL A 4 1.89 -1.27 19.90
N GLY A 5 2.54 -0.97 21.03
CA GLY A 5 3.86 -0.34 21.05
C GLY A 5 4.92 -1.21 20.35
N PHE A 6 4.93 -2.51 20.65
CA PHE A 6 5.85 -3.47 20.02
C PHE A 6 5.68 -3.56 18.50
N ILE A 7 4.43 -3.64 18.01
CA ILE A 7 4.15 -3.66 16.57
C ILE A 7 4.54 -2.32 15.91
N THR A 8 4.26 -1.19 16.57
CA THR A 8 4.64 0.14 16.06
C THR A 8 6.15 0.26 15.93
N CYS A 9 6.92 -0.16 16.95
CA CYS A 9 8.39 -0.23 16.88
C CYS A 9 8.87 -1.15 15.76
N THR A 10 8.24 -2.32 15.59
CA THR A 10 8.57 -3.29 14.53
C THR A 10 8.39 -2.69 13.14
N VAL A 11 7.29 -1.97 12.90
CA VAL A 11 7.01 -1.27 11.64
C VAL A 11 8.04 -0.15 11.39
N LEU A 12 8.37 0.64 12.40
CA LEU A 12 9.38 1.70 12.29
C LEU A 12 10.78 1.14 11.99
N LEU A 13 11.17 0.05 12.64
CA LEU A 13 12.43 -0.65 12.37
C LEU A 13 12.45 -1.24 10.95
N ASN A 14 11.32 -1.77 10.47
CA ASN A 14 11.20 -2.26 9.10
C ASN A 14 11.33 -1.12 8.07
N CYS A 15 10.70 0.04 8.31
CA CYS A 15 10.86 1.23 7.48
C CYS A 15 12.33 1.70 7.45
N ALA A 16 12.97 1.83 8.62
CA ALA A 16 14.37 2.25 8.71
C ALA A 16 15.30 1.27 7.96
N SER A 17 15.02 -0.02 8.08
CA SER A 17 15.74 -1.08 7.37
C SER A 17 15.56 -1.03 5.85
N MET A 18 14.44 -0.50 5.34
CA MET A 18 14.21 -0.33 3.89
C MET A 18 14.94 0.88 3.31
N THR A 19 15.17 1.92 4.11
CA THR A 19 15.85 3.16 3.67
C THR A 19 17.37 3.00 3.61
N LEU A 20 17.93 2.07 4.38
CA LEU A 20 19.38 1.85 4.40
C LEU A 20 19.83 1.10 3.14
N SER A 21 20.49 1.82 2.23
CA SER A 21 20.92 1.33 0.90
C SER A 21 22.15 0.41 0.92
N ASN A 22 22.87 0.34 2.05
CA ASN A 22 24.10 -0.45 2.20
C ASN A 22 23.83 -1.74 2.99
N PHE A 23 23.99 -2.90 2.35
CA PHE A 23 23.68 -4.21 2.90
C PHE A 23 24.87 -4.86 3.61
N PRO A 24 24.79 -5.14 4.92
CA PRO A 24 25.34 -6.36 5.49
C PRO A 24 24.37 -7.54 5.25
N GLU A 25 24.91 -8.74 5.01
CA GLU A 25 24.16 -9.99 4.73
C GLU A 25 23.20 -10.42 5.87
N ALA A 26 23.32 -9.79 7.05
CA ALA A 26 22.46 -9.97 8.21
C ALA A 26 20.97 -9.66 7.99
N LEU A 27 20.62 -8.92 6.92
CA LEU A 27 19.24 -8.47 6.70
C LEU A 27 18.31 -9.52 6.05
N SER A 28 18.85 -10.62 5.54
CA SER A 28 18.05 -11.70 4.95
C SER A 28 17.11 -12.34 5.98
N TRP A 29 17.65 -12.68 7.16
CA TRP A 29 16.89 -13.21 8.30
C TRP A 29 15.91 -12.19 8.87
N THR A 30 16.26 -10.90 8.86
CA THR A 30 15.42 -9.81 9.34
C THR A 30 14.11 -9.69 8.54
N GLU A 31 14.13 -9.89 7.21
CA GLU A 31 12.90 -9.90 6.39
C GLU A 31 11.95 -11.05 6.76
N TYR A 32 12.50 -12.23 7.08
CA TYR A 32 11.72 -13.39 7.55
C TYR A 32 11.15 -13.16 8.95
N LEU A 33 11.94 -12.60 9.87
CA LEU A 33 11.50 -12.24 11.22
C LEU A 33 10.33 -11.26 11.20
N PHE A 34 10.43 -10.19 10.41
CA PHE A 34 9.32 -9.23 10.25
C PHE A 34 8.06 -9.89 9.70
N THR A 35 8.21 -10.75 8.68
CA THR A 35 7.08 -11.49 8.10
C THR A 35 6.42 -12.43 9.13
N GLY A 36 7.23 -13.12 9.95
CA GLY A 36 6.74 -13.97 11.03
C GLY A 36 5.96 -13.18 12.09
N ILE A 37 6.48 -12.04 12.53
CA ILE A 37 5.81 -11.16 13.51
C ILE A 37 4.45 -10.68 12.98
N TYR A 38 4.39 -10.23 11.73
CA TYR A 38 3.13 -9.77 11.12
C TYR A 38 2.12 -10.89 10.93
N THR A 39 2.59 -12.10 10.59
CA THR A 39 1.74 -13.29 10.47
C THR A 39 1.14 -13.67 11.83
N GLY A 40 1.96 -13.66 12.88
CA GLY A 40 1.52 -13.89 14.26
C GLY A 40 0.51 -12.84 14.73
N GLU A 41 0.73 -11.56 14.42
CA GLU A 41 -0.21 -10.48 14.75
C GLU A 41 -1.59 -10.70 14.12
N ILE A 42 -1.64 -11.04 12.83
CA ILE A 42 -2.90 -11.32 12.14
C ILE A 42 -3.57 -12.56 12.70
N LEU A 43 -2.83 -13.64 12.96
CA LEU A 43 -3.38 -14.85 13.59
C LEU A 43 -4.01 -14.54 14.96
N ILE A 44 -3.32 -13.77 15.80
CA ILE A 44 -3.86 -13.34 17.11
C ILE A 44 -5.12 -12.48 16.91
N LYS A 45 -5.12 -11.52 15.97
CA LYS A 45 -6.31 -10.70 15.69
C LYS A 45 -7.49 -11.55 15.20
N ILE A 46 -7.25 -12.57 14.38
CA ILE A 46 -8.31 -13.43 13.86
C ILE A 46 -8.85 -14.36 14.97
N VAL A 47 -7.97 -14.96 15.78
CA VAL A 47 -8.40 -15.81 16.90
C VAL A 47 -9.16 -14.99 17.95
N ALA A 48 -8.70 -13.77 18.26
CA ALA A 48 -9.34 -12.91 19.25
C ALA A 48 -10.70 -12.33 18.78
N ARG A 49 -10.89 -12.11 17.48
CA ARG A 49 -12.15 -11.58 16.90
C ARG A 49 -13.08 -12.68 16.35
N GLY A 50 -12.59 -13.90 16.20
CA GLY A 50 -13.30 -15.04 15.59
C GLY A 50 -12.99 -15.19 14.10
N PHE A 51 -12.70 -16.43 13.67
CA PHE A 51 -12.37 -16.75 12.27
C PHE A 51 -13.64 -16.91 11.40
N VAL A 52 -14.60 -17.75 11.83
CA VAL A 52 -15.80 -18.14 11.03
C VAL A 52 -17.08 -18.41 11.85
N TRP A 53 -17.02 -18.67 13.17
CA TRP A 53 -18.20 -19.16 13.92
C TRP A 53 -18.98 -18.11 14.73
N ASN A 54 -18.57 -16.84 14.71
CA ASN A 54 -19.32 -15.74 15.31
C ASN A 54 -19.63 -14.69 14.25
N GLU A 55 -20.84 -14.14 14.29
CA GLU A 55 -21.41 -13.14 13.36
C GLU A 55 -20.65 -11.80 13.27
N PHE A 56 -19.54 -11.63 14.00
CA PHE A 56 -18.73 -10.40 13.98
C PHE A 56 -17.55 -10.52 13.01
N THR A 57 -17.84 -10.15 11.76
CA THR A 57 -17.00 -10.31 10.59
C THR A 57 -15.66 -9.53 10.67
N PHE A 58 -14.53 -10.23 10.79
CA PHE A 58 -13.17 -9.67 10.65
C PHE A 58 -12.97 -8.88 9.34
N LEU A 59 -13.74 -9.21 8.30
CA LEU A 59 -13.72 -8.58 6.97
C LEU A 59 -14.56 -7.29 6.86
N ARG A 60 -15.38 -6.94 7.87
CA ARG A 60 -16.21 -5.71 7.82
C ARG A 60 -15.39 -4.45 8.07
N ASP A 61 -14.28 -4.58 8.80
CA ASP A 61 -13.32 -3.49 9.00
C ASP A 61 -12.35 -3.41 7.80
N PRO A 62 -12.40 -2.34 6.97
CA PRO A 62 -11.55 -2.21 5.78
C PRO A 62 -10.06 -2.18 6.14
N TRP A 63 -9.71 -1.63 7.31
CA TRP A 63 -8.35 -1.59 7.83
C TRP A 63 -7.75 -2.96 8.13
N ASN A 64 -8.62 -3.89 8.51
CA ASN A 64 -8.24 -5.22 8.91
C ASN A 64 -8.15 -6.16 7.70
N CYS A 65 -9.00 -5.90 6.69
CA CYS A 65 -8.85 -6.45 5.33
C CYS A 65 -7.52 -6.02 4.69
N LEU A 66 -7.14 -4.73 4.80
CA LEU A 66 -5.85 -4.23 4.31
C LEU A 66 -4.68 -4.99 4.96
N ASP A 67 -4.70 -5.18 6.27
CA ASP A 67 -3.65 -5.89 7.01
C ASP A 67 -3.50 -7.36 6.54
N LEU A 68 -4.62 -8.02 6.24
CA LEU A 68 -4.66 -9.38 5.71
C LEU A 68 -4.10 -9.45 4.28
N VAL A 69 -4.51 -8.54 3.39
CA VAL A 69 -3.99 -8.46 2.02
C VAL A 69 -2.49 -8.23 2.01
N VAL A 70 -2.00 -7.28 2.83
CA VAL A 70 -0.56 -6.98 2.95
C VAL A 70 0.23 -8.21 3.43
N THR A 71 -0.31 -8.95 4.40
CA THR A 71 0.34 -10.15 4.95
C THR A 71 0.41 -11.27 3.91
N ILE A 72 -0.68 -11.52 3.16
CA ILE A 72 -0.73 -12.52 2.08
C ILE A 72 0.24 -12.16 0.96
N VAL A 73 0.21 -10.92 0.48
CA VAL A 73 1.11 -10.44 -0.57
C VAL A 73 2.57 -10.58 -0.13
N THR A 74 2.87 -10.22 1.11
CA THR A 74 4.21 -10.36 1.70
C THR A 74 4.65 -11.84 1.74
N TYR A 75 3.77 -12.74 2.14
CA TYR A 75 4.05 -14.18 2.18
C TYR A 75 4.35 -14.73 0.78
N ILE A 76 3.52 -14.39 -0.22
CA ILE A 76 3.71 -14.78 -1.61
C ILE A 76 5.06 -14.27 -2.14
N ILE A 77 5.41 -13.00 -1.86
CA ILE A 77 6.70 -12.43 -2.27
C ILE A 77 7.87 -13.21 -1.66
N THR A 78 7.79 -13.55 -0.37
CA THR A 78 8.85 -14.29 0.32
C THR A 78 9.04 -15.69 -0.28
N VAL A 79 7.96 -16.40 -0.60
CA VAL A 79 8.01 -17.72 -1.25
C VAL A 79 8.49 -17.62 -2.70
N CYS A 80 7.97 -16.66 -3.48
CA CYS A 80 8.35 -16.46 -4.88
C CYS A 80 9.78 -15.91 -5.07
N LYS A 81 10.36 -15.23 -4.07
CA LYS A 81 11.77 -14.78 -4.09
C LYS A 81 12.74 -15.97 -4.27
N SER A 82 12.31 -17.18 -3.88
CA SER A 82 13.06 -18.42 -4.10
C SER A 82 12.99 -18.95 -5.54
N VAL A 83 12.02 -18.51 -6.35
CA VAL A 83 11.69 -19.14 -7.65
C VAL A 83 12.11 -18.28 -8.85
N GLY A 84 12.36 -16.98 -8.67
CA GLY A 84 12.90 -16.14 -9.76
C GLY A 84 12.94 -14.65 -9.45
N LYS A 85 13.97 -13.95 -9.96
CA LYS A 85 14.23 -12.51 -9.75
C LYS A 85 13.20 -11.64 -10.51
N VAL A 86 12.01 -11.46 -9.97
CA VAL A 86 11.05 -10.48 -10.49
C VAL A 86 11.33 -9.12 -9.86
N SER A 87 11.85 -8.17 -10.65
CA SER A 87 12.22 -6.82 -10.19
C SER A 87 11.03 -6.08 -9.54
N ALA A 88 9.81 -6.30 -10.03
CA ALA A 88 8.58 -5.70 -9.49
C ALA A 88 8.28 -6.09 -8.04
N LEU A 89 8.76 -7.26 -7.56
CA LEU A 89 8.57 -7.72 -6.17
C LEU A 89 9.26 -6.81 -5.14
N ARG A 90 10.21 -5.97 -5.58
CA ARG A 90 10.87 -4.98 -4.72
C ARG A 90 9.93 -3.85 -4.33
N THR A 91 9.08 -3.39 -5.24
CA THR A 91 8.15 -2.28 -5.01
C THR A 91 7.06 -2.67 -4.01
N PHE A 92 6.62 -3.93 -4.02
CA PHE A 92 5.60 -4.41 -3.09
C PHE A 92 6.02 -4.42 -1.61
N ARG A 93 7.31 -4.23 -1.30
CA ARG A 93 7.77 -4.09 0.09
C ARG A 93 7.19 -2.85 0.77
N VAL A 94 6.84 -1.80 0.00
CA VAL A 94 6.18 -0.59 0.53
C VAL A 94 4.80 -0.90 1.12
N LEU A 95 4.16 -2.00 0.73
CA LEU A 95 2.90 -2.42 1.36
C LEU A 95 3.07 -2.73 2.86
N ARG A 96 4.28 -3.11 3.31
CA ARG A 96 4.57 -3.32 4.73
C ARG A 96 4.54 -2.01 5.51
N THR A 97 4.97 -0.90 4.91
CA THR A 97 4.98 0.41 5.57
C THR A 97 3.57 1.00 5.64
N LEU A 98 2.70 0.67 4.69
CA LEU A 98 1.26 0.97 4.72
C LEU A 98 0.55 0.38 5.96
N LYS A 99 1.07 -0.71 6.55
CA LYS A 99 0.57 -1.26 7.81
C LYS A 99 0.68 -0.28 8.99
N ALA A 100 1.60 0.70 8.95
CA ALA A 100 1.66 1.76 9.95
C ALA A 100 0.32 2.49 10.11
N ILE A 101 -0.43 2.63 9.00
CA ILE A 101 -1.75 3.26 8.95
C ILE A 101 -2.78 2.42 9.71
N SER A 102 -2.71 1.08 9.63
CA SER A 102 -3.64 0.20 10.36
C SER A 102 -3.31 0.08 11.85
N VAL A 103 -2.07 0.34 12.26
CA VAL A 103 -1.60 0.20 13.65
C VAL A 103 -1.76 1.49 14.45
N ILE A 104 -1.51 2.65 13.84
CA ILE A 104 -1.59 3.95 14.52
C ILE A 104 -3.01 4.50 14.41
N PRO A 105 -3.79 4.58 15.50
CA PRO A 105 -5.19 4.99 15.44
C PRO A 105 -5.36 6.44 14.92
N GLY A 106 -4.42 7.33 15.24
CA GLY A 106 -4.42 8.71 14.73
C GLY A 106 -4.29 8.77 13.20
N LEU A 107 -3.54 7.86 12.58
CA LEU A 107 -3.32 7.85 11.14
C LEU A 107 -4.57 7.37 10.38
N LYS A 108 -5.36 6.46 10.97
CA LYS A 108 -6.67 6.06 10.42
C LYS A 108 -7.63 7.21 10.30
N VAL A 109 -7.68 8.07 11.32
CA VAL A 109 -8.58 9.24 11.33
C VAL A 109 -8.20 10.18 10.19
N ILE A 110 -6.90 10.48 10.03
CA ILE A 110 -6.40 11.35 8.96
C ILE A 110 -6.77 10.80 7.59
N VAL A 111 -6.54 9.50 7.33
CA VAL A 111 -6.85 8.89 6.02
C VAL A 111 -8.35 8.86 5.76
N ASN A 112 -9.17 8.57 6.78
CA ASN A 112 -10.63 8.62 6.62
C ASN A 112 -11.11 10.03 6.28
N SER A 113 -10.59 11.06 6.95
CA SER A 113 -10.91 12.47 6.65
C SER A 113 -10.44 12.89 5.26
N LEU A 114 -9.29 12.38 4.81
CA LEU A 114 -8.80 12.61 3.45
C LEU A 114 -9.74 12.00 2.41
N ILE A 115 -10.15 10.73 2.61
CA ILE A 115 -11.09 10.04 1.71
C ILE A 115 -12.43 10.78 1.65
N GLU A 116 -12.94 11.26 2.79
CA GLU A 116 -14.16 12.07 2.82
C GLU A 116 -14.00 13.37 2.04
N SER A 117 -12.85 14.02 2.14
CA SER A 117 -12.55 15.25 1.41
C SER A 117 -12.52 15.01 -0.10
N VAL A 118 -11.94 13.89 -0.55
CA VAL A 118 -11.92 13.50 -1.97
C VAL A 118 -13.33 13.23 -2.51
N LYS A 119 -14.20 12.62 -1.70
CA LYS A 119 -15.61 12.40 -2.08
C LYS A 119 -16.33 13.72 -2.37
N LYS A 120 -16.12 14.76 -1.55
CA LYS A 120 -16.68 16.11 -1.77
C LYS A 120 -16.11 16.80 -3.01
N LEU A 121 -14.86 16.50 -3.37
CA LEU A 121 -14.22 17.03 -4.58
C LEU A 121 -14.59 16.26 -5.86
N THR A 122 -15.33 15.15 -5.76
CA THR A 122 -15.61 14.29 -6.91
C THR A 122 -16.40 15.02 -8.01
N ASP A 123 -17.37 15.86 -7.64
CA ASP A 123 -18.12 16.66 -8.62
C ASP A 123 -17.22 17.64 -9.39
N VAL A 124 -16.31 18.31 -8.70
CA VAL A 124 -15.34 19.25 -9.30
C VAL A 124 -14.36 18.50 -10.19
N LEU A 125 -13.93 17.30 -9.78
CA LEU A 125 -13.04 16.45 -10.58
C LEU A 125 -13.72 16.02 -11.88
N ILE A 126 -14.99 15.60 -11.82
CA ILE A 126 -15.77 15.21 -13.01
C ILE A 126 -15.89 16.39 -13.97
N LEU A 127 -16.25 17.58 -13.48
CA LEU A 127 -16.33 18.79 -14.30
C LEU A 127 -14.98 19.13 -14.95
N THR A 128 -13.90 19.00 -14.19
CA THR A 128 -12.54 19.29 -14.66
C THR A 128 -12.12 18.32 -15.76
N VAL A 129 -12.34 17.01 -15.57
CA VAL A 129 -12.04 15.99 -16.57
C VAL A 129 -12.87 16.19 -17.84
N PHE A 130 -14.15 16.53 -17.70
CA PHE A 130 -15.02 16.83 -18.84
C PHE A 130 -14.52 18.04 -19.63
N CYS A 131 -14.19 19.13 -18.94
CA CYS A 131 -13.68 20.35 -19.54
C CYS A 131 -12.34 20.12 -20.27
N LEU A 132 -11.39 19.44 -19.62
CA LEU A 132 -10.12 19.06 -20.22
C LEU A 132 -10.31 18.16 -21.45
N SER A 133 -11.31 17.28 -21.44
CA SER A 133 -11.60 16.40 -22.58
C SER A 133 -12.08 17.20 -23.80
N ILE A 134 -12.94 18.20 -23.62
CA ILE A 134 -13.39 19.08 -24.72
C ILE A 134 -12.21 19.85 -25.30
N PHE A 135 -11.40 20.50 -24.45
CA PHE A 135 -10.23 21.23 -24.91
C PHE A 135 -9.19 20.30 -25.57
N ALA A 136 -9.03 19.08 -25.07
CA ALA A 136 -8.15 18.08 -25.69
C ALA A 136 -8.63 17.68 -27.09
N LEU A 137 -9.94 17.52 -27.33
CA LEU A 137 -10.48 17.21 -28.66
C LEU A 137 -10.29 18.38 -29.64
N ILE A 138 -10.55 19.60 -29.20
CA ILE A 138 -10.32 20.81 -30.02
C ILE A 138 -8.83 20.95 -30.33
N GLY A 139 -7.97 20.81 -29.32
CA GLY A 139 -6.51 20.87 -29.47
C GLY A 139 -5.96 19.77 -30.38
N LEU A 140 -6.52 18.56 -30.29
CA LEU A 140 -6.15 17.46 -31.18
C LEU A 140 -6.49 17.81 -32.63
N GLN A 141 -7.70 18.31 -32.92
CA GLN A 141 -8.09 18.69 -34.28
C GLN A 141 -7.26 19.85 -34.84
N LEU A 142 -6.91 20.83 -34.01
CA LEU A 142 -6.12 21.99 -34.42
C LEU A 142 -4.64 21.69 -34.64
N PHE A 143 -4.05 20.82 -33.82
CA PHE A 143 -2.61 20.57 -33.80
C PHE A 143 -2.23 19.14 -34.24
N MET A 144 -3.15 18.40 -34.87
CA MET A 144 -2.89 17.06 -35.37
C MET A 144 -1.72 17.09 -36.36
N GLY A 145 -0.62 16.40 -36.04
CA GLY A 145 0.57 16.31 -36.91
C GLY A 145 1.40 17.60 -37.01
N ASN A 146 0.97 18.71 -36.43
CA ASN A 146 1.67 19.99 -36.54
C ASN A 146 2.96 20.03 -35.69
N LEU A 147 3.07 19.18 -34.67
CA LEU A 147 4.26 19.06 -33.80
C LEU A 147 5.34 18.11 -34.36
N THR A 148 5.07 17.40 -35.46
CA THR A 148 6.05 16.48 -36.06
C THR A 148 6.89 17.11 -37.16
N PHE A 149 6.62 18.37 -37.53
CA PHE A 149 7.46 19.09 -38.49
C PHE A 149 8.87 19.26 -37.94
N LYS A 150 9.85 18.71 -38.66
CA LYS A 150 11.28 18.90 -38.43
C LYS A 150 11.88 19.46 -39.71
N CYS A 151 12.76 20.44 -39.58
CA CYS A 151 13.60 20.86 -40.71
C CYS A 151 14.63 19.77 -40.97
N VAL A 152 14.53 19.11 -42.11
CA VAL A 152 15.54 18.15 -42.59
C VAL A 152 16.47 18.92 -43.54
N LEU A 153 17.78 18.87 -43.26
CA LEU A 153 18.83 19.48 -44.09
C LEU A 153 19.16 18.58 -45.29
#